data_AF-A0A3S5AUN4-F1
#
_entry.id   AF-A0A3S5AUN4-F1
#
_cell.length_a   1.000
_cell.length_b   1.000
_cell.length_c   1.000
_cell.angle_alpha   90.00
_cell.angle_beta   90.00
_cell.angle_gamma   90.00
#
_symmetry.space_group_name_H-M   'P 1'
#
loop_
_entity.id
_entity.type
_entity.pdbx_description
1 polymer ?
#
loop_
_entity_poly.entity_id
_entity_poly.type
_entity_poly.pdbx_seq_one_letter_code
_entity_poly.pdbx_strand_id
1 'polypeptide(L)'
;MITRKAGAALAAGCAAVLKVAEDAPLSGLLAARLAIDEAGLAPAGLFSCLTATGDMDDGRAQIGRLFCTDPRIRHIAFTGSTQVGR
;
A
#
# COMPACT_ATOMS: atom_id res chain seq x y z
N MET A 1 1.89 -3.22 -10.53
CA MET A 1 2.72 -2.00 -10.65
C MET A 1 2.76 -1.23 -9.33
N ILE A 2 3.63 -1.64 -8.38
CA ILE A 2 3.75 -0.95 -7.08
C ILE A 2 4.52 0.36 -7.24
N THR A 3 5.73 0.31 -7.80
CA THR A 3 6.66 1.44 -7.91
C THR A 3 6.09 2.60 -8.73
N ARG A 4 5.36 2.36 -9.82
CA ARG A 4 4.74 3.45 -10.60
C ARG A 4 3.67 4.21 -9.82
N LYS A 5 2.90 3.52 -8.96
CA LYS A 5 1.84 4.16 -8.16
C LYS A 5 2.41 4.86 -6.94
N ALA A 6 3.25 4.16 -6.18
CA ALA A 6 3.90 4.72 -5.01
C ALA A 6 4.83 5.88 -5.39
N GLY A 7 5.63 5.71 -6.44
CA GLY A 7 6.54 6.75 -6.94
C GLY A 7 5.82 8.01 -7.39
N ALA A 8 4.68 7.89 -8.10
CA ALA A 8 3.88 9.06 -8.48
C ALA A 8 3.30 9.80 -7.25
N ALA A 9 2.80 9.07 -6.25
CA ALA A 9 2.31 9.67 -5.01
C ALA A 9 3.42 10.38 -4.23
N LEU A 10 4.57 9.72 -4.07
CA LEU A 10 5.74 10.28 -3.38
C LEU A 10 6.28 11.53 -4.11
N ALA A 11 6.39 11.49 -5.44
CA ALA A 11 6.82 12.63 -6.25
C ALA A 11 5.84 13.81 -6.17
N ALA A 12 4.55 13.54 -5.95
CA ALA A 12 3.54 14.57 -5.68
C ALA A 12 3.55 15.10 -4.24
N GLY A 13 4.51 14.66 -3.40
CA GLY A 13 4.64 15.08 -2.00
C GLY A 13 3.66 14.39 -1.04
N CYS A 14 3.02 13.29 -1.47
CA CYS A 14 2.10 12.52 -0.64
C CYS A 14 2.83 11.36 0.06
N ALA A 15 2.50 11.13 1.33
CA ALA A 15 2.80 9.84 1.96
C ALA A 15 1.95 8.72 1.35
N ALA A 16 2.47 7.50 1.35
CA ALA A 16 1.79 6.35 0.76
C ALA A 16 1.78 5.12 1.68
N VAL A 17 0.61 4.49 1.79
CA VAL A 17 0.44 3.20 2.46
C VAL A 17 0.07 2.15 1.41
N LEU A 18 0.92 1.15 1.24
CA LEU A 18 0.71 0.04 0.34
C LEU A 18 0.11 -1.14 1.10
N LYS A 19 -1.12 -1.54 0.78
CA LYS A 19 -1.61 -2.90 1.08
C LYS A 19 -1.24 -3.82 -0.08
N VAL A 20 -0.34 -4.77 0.15
CA VAL A 20 0.11 -5.70 -0.90
C VAL A 20 -0.84 -6.91 -1.02
N ALA A 21 -0.90 -7.51 -2.22
CA ALA A 21 -1.63 -8.75 -2.44
C ALA A 21 -0.97 -9.91 -1.68
N GLU A 22 -1.79 -10.83 -1.17
CA GLU A 22 -1.33 -11.99 -0.41
C GLU A 22 -0.61 -13.05 -1.25
N ASP A 23 -0.82 -13.03 -2.58
CA ASP A 23 -0.10 -13.88 -3.53
C ASP A 23 1.35 -13.41 -3.78
N ALA A 24 1.64 -12.14 -3.50
CA ALA A 24 2.96 -11.54 -3.75
C ALA A 24 3.44 -10.59 -2.61
N PRO A 25 3.40 -11.02 -1.34
CA PRO A 25 3.69 -10.14 -0.21
C PRO A 25 5.16 -9.73 -0.16
N LEU A 26 6.05 -10.66 -0.50
CA LEU A 26 7.51 -10.44 -0.49
C LEU A 26 7.92 -9.34 -1.48
N SER A 27 7.27 -9.22 -2.64
CA SER A 27 7.58 -8.16 -3.61
C SER A 27 7.25 -6.77 -3.08
N GLY A 28 6.14 -6.62 -2.34
CA GLY A 28 5.77 -5.35 -1.71
C GLY A 28 6.68 -5.01 -0.53
N LEU A 29 7.02 -5.99 0.30
CA LEU A 29 7.95 -5.82 1.42
C LEU A 29 9.35 -5.44 0.93
N LEU A 30 9.86 -6.12 -0.10
CA LEU A 30 11.15 -5.81 -0.69
C LEU A 30 11.16 -4.41 -1.32
N ALA A 31 10.10 -4.01 -2.02
CA ALA A 31 10.00 -2.66 -2.57
C ALA A 31 10.04 -1.58 -1.48
N ALA A 32 9.39 -1.80 -0.34
CA ALA A 32 9.45 -0.88 0.81
C ALA A 32 10.85 -0.86 1.44
N ARG A 33 11.48 -2.03 1.59
CA ARG A 33 12.85 -2.14 2.10
C ARG A 33 13.84 -1.38 1.23
N LEU A 34 13.81 -1.60 -0.09
CA LEU A 34 14.69 -0.91 -1.04
C LEU A 34 14.44 0.61 -1.04
N ALA A 35 13.19 1.05 -0.92
CA ALA A 35 12.89 2.47 -0.83
C ALA A 35 13.54 3.13 0.40
N ILE A 36 13.53 2.45 1.55
CA ILE A 36 14.08 2.97 2.80
C ILE A 36 15.61 2.87 2.80
N ASP A 37 16.15 1.66 2.58
CA ASP A 37 17.58 1.37 2.80
C ASP A 37 18.46 1.84 1.65
N GLU A 38 18.02 1.64 0.40
CA GLU A 38 18.85 1.89 -0.79
C GLU A 38 18.56 3.27 -1.39
N ALA A 39 17.29 3.65 -1.48
CA ALA A 39 16.88 4.95 -2.02
C ALA A 39 16.87 6.08 -0.97
N GLY A 40 17.09 5.77 0.31
CA GLY A 40 17.18 6.74 1.39
C GLY A 40 15.87 7.49 1.67
N LEU A 41 14.72 6.86 1.43
CA LEU A 41 13.42 7.52 1.60
C LEU A 41 13.16 7.87 3.07
N ALA A 42 13.07 9.17 3.34
CA ALA A 42 12.84 9.73 4.66
C ALA A 42 11.75 10.81 4.60
N PRO A 43 11.02 11.07 5.70
CA PRO A 43 11.14 10.46 7.04
C PRO A 43 10.49 9.08 7.16
N ALA A 44 10.73 8.39 8.28
CA ALA A 44 10.07 7.12 8.59
C ALA A 44 8.54 7.25 8.50
N GLY A 45 7.89 6.26 7.88
CA GLY A 45 6.44 6.26 7.65
C GLY A 45 6.00 6.95 6.35
N LEU A 46 6.89 7.65 5.63
CA LEU A 46 6.56 8.28 4.35
C LEU A 46 6.08 7.25 3.31
N PHE A 47 6.66 6.06 3.33
CA PHE A 47 6.15 4.89 2.61
C PHE A 47 6.06 3.70 3.57
N SER A 48 4.85 3.16 3.72
CA SER A 48 4.57 2.02 4.60
C SER A 48 3.97 0.86 3.81
N CYS A 49 4.35 -0.37 4.11
CA CYS A 49 3.80 -1.58 3.47
C CYS A 49 3.09 -2.45 4.52
N LEU A 50 1.85 -2.81 4.22
CA LEU A 50 0.99 -3.66 5.03
C LEU A 50 0.71 -4.97 4.28
N THR A 51 0.92 -6.09 4.97
CA THR A 51 0.49 -7.42 4.54
C THR A 51 -0.78 -7.81 5.28
N ALA A 52 -1.60 -8.65 4.67
CA ALA A 52 -2.75 -9.29 5.32
C ALA A 52 -3.00 -10.62 4.64
N THR A 53 -3.10 -11.69 5.43
CA THR A 53 -3.43 -13.05 4.97
C THR A 53 -4.89 -13.36 5.23
N GLY A 54 -5.45 -14.31 4.48
CA GLY A 54 -6.84 -14.76 4.65
C GLY A 54 -7.18 -15.40 5.98
N ASP A 55 -6.18 -15.91 6.70
CA ASP A 55 -6.36 -16.64 7.97
C ASP A 55 -6.56 -15.70 9.16
N MET A 56 -6.34 -14.39 8.97
CA MET A 56 -6.68 -13.36 9.94
C MET A 56 -8.12 -12.92 9.71
N ASP A 57 -9.03 -13.26 10.64
CA ASP A 57 -10.44 -12.87 10.70
C ASP A 57 -10.74 -11.56 9.97
N ASP A 58 -11.13 -11.66 8.69
CA ASP A 58 -11.53 -10.53 7.84
C ASP A 58 -10.49 -9.40 7.62
N GLY A 59 -9.21 -9.61 7.95
CA GLY A 59 -8.18 -8.56 7.93
C GLY A 59 -8.00 -7.86 6.57
N ARG A 60 -8.16 -8.59 5.46
CA ARG A 60 -8.14 -7.98 4.11
C ARG A 60 -9.29 -6.99 3.90
N ALA A 61 -10.49 -7.37 4.30
CA ALA A 61 -11.69 -6.57 4.14
C ALA A 61 -11.71 -5.39 5.13
N GLN A 62 -11.21 -5.59 6.35
CA GLN A 62 -11.07 -4.53 7.34
C GLN A 62 -10.10 -3.43 6.88
N ILE A 63 -8.92 -3.80 6.35
CA ILE A 63 -7.97 -2.81 5.80
C ILE A 63 -8.59 -2.09 4.59
N GLY A 64 -9.26 -2.82 3.70
CA GLY A 64 -9.95 -2.23 2.56
C GLY A 64 -11.02 -1.21 3.00
N ARG A 65 -11.87 -1.58 3.95
CA ARG A 65 -12.88 -0.68 4.55
C ARG A 65 -12.23 0.54 5.17
N LEU A 66 -11.20 0.35 6.01
CA LEU A 66 -10.46 1.45 6.61
C LEU A 66 -9.90 2.39 5.55
N PHE A 67 -9.32 1.85 4.47
CA PHE A 67 -8.78 2.66 3.38
C PHE A 67 -9.85 3.51 2.69
N CYS A 68 -11.05 2.98 2.53
CA CYS A 68 -12.17 3.68 1.91
C CYS A 68 -12.88 4.67 2.84
N THR A 69 -12.82 4.50 4.17
CA THR A 69 -13.59 5.29 5.13
C THR A 69 -12.77 6.26 5.97
N ASP A 70 -11.46 6.06 6.11
CA ASP A 70 -10.61 6.92 6.93
C ASP A 70 -10.43 8.30 6.25
N PRO A 71 -10.81 9.41 6.91
CA PRO A 71 -10.76 10.75 6.31
C PRO A 71 -9.34 11.24 6.00
N ARG A 72 -8.30 10.61 6.56
CA ARG A 72 -6.90 10.93 6.28
C ARG A 72 -6.46 10.39 4.91
N ILE A 73 -7.15 9.39 4.37
CA ILE A 73 -6.84 8.81 3.06
C ILE A 73 -7.56 9.64 1.99
N ARG A 74 -6.77 10.38 1.22
CA ARG A 74 -7.29 11.35 0.23
C ARG A 74 -7.37 10.80 -1.19
N HIS A 75 -6.71 9.67 -1.46
CA HIS A 75 -6.68 9.04 -2.77
C HIS A 75 -6.36 7.54 -2.64
N ILE A 76 -7.05 6.71 -3.43
CA ILE A 76 -6.84 5.26 -3.47
C ILE A 76 -6.46 4.85 -4.89
N ALA A 77 -5.25 4.33 -5.06
CA ALA A 77 -4.78 3.80 -6.33
C ALA A 77 -4.98 2.28 -6.39
N PHE A 78 -6.16 1.82 -6.77
CA PHE A 78 -6.50 0.38 -6.82
C PHE A 78 -6.11 -0.29 -8.15
N THR A 79 -5.69 -1.56 -8.11
CA THR A 79 -5.58 -2.45 -9.27
C THR A 79 -6.04 -3.84 -8.83
N GLY A 80 -7.07 -4.34 -9.47
CA GLY A 80 -7.66 -5.64 -9.18
C GLY A 80 -8.93 -5.83 -9.99
N SER A 81 -9.81 -6.72 -9.54
CA SER A 81 -11.07 -7.00 -10.21
C SER A 81 -12.06 -5.83 -10.08
N THR A 82 -12.95 -5.70 -11.06
CA THR A 82 -14.05 -4.73 -11.01
C THR A 82 -14.97 -4.95 -9.82
N GLN A 83 -15.17 -6.19 -9.36
CA GLN A 83 -16.01 -6.50 -8.21
C GLN A 83 -15.47 -5.89 -6.91
N VAL A 84 -14.15 -5.84 -6.73
CA VAL A 84 -13.53 -5.24 -5.53
C VAL A 84 -13.41 -3.73 -5.64
N GLY A 85 -13.26 -3.19 -6.86
CA GLY A 85 -13.08 -1.77 -7.09
C GLY A 85 -14.37 -0.92 -7.12
N ARG A 86 -15.54 -1.56 -7.17
CA ARG A 86 -16.86 -0.90 -7.04
C ARG A 86 -17.25 -0.78 -5.58
#